data_AF-A0A816VH47-F1
#
_entry.id   AF-A0A816VH47-F1
#
_cell.length_a   1.000
_cell.length_b   1.000
_cell.length_c   1.000
_cell.angle_alpha   90.00
_cell.angle_beta   90.00
_cell.angle_gamma   90.00
#
_symmetry.space_group_name_H-M   'P 1'
#
loop_
_entity.id
_entity.type
_entity.pdbx_description
1 polymer ?
#
loop_
_entity_poly.entity_id
_entity_poly.type
_entity_poly.pdbx_seq_one_letter_code
_entity_poly.pdbx_strand_id
1 'polypeptide(L)'
;MSNRKPIKTTDDNKISNACVIHITPTRFLIMSKEEKERTSCYELFGINGINDFCLVYLKPDSPNIYFNDDNNHLIDYFKDMFHSGIDFGGNHCHLFGASNSQLKDHSFWFIKGLTLHEIHQRQQLLSQSDQILNLGTYFARLGLWFSKTDSINIKLHYC
;
A
#
# COMPACT_ATOMS: atom_id res chain seq x y z
N MET A 1 -13.94 -32.05 36.79
CA MET A 1 -13.54 -31.84 35.38
C MET A 1 -14.08 -30.49 34.93
N SER A 2 -13.25 -29.45 34.97
CA SER A 2 -13.62 -28.10 34.56
C SER A 2 -13.09 -27.86 33.15
N ASN A 3 -13.99 -27.82 32.16
CA ASN A 3 -13.68 -27.44 30.79
C ASN A 3 -13.42 -25.93 30.74
N ARG A 4 -12.17 -25.51 30.97
CA ARG A 4 -11.72 -24.16 30.60
C ARG A 4 -11.56 -24.13 29.08
N LYS A 5 -12.52 -23.49 28.39
CA LYS A 5 -12.31 -23.04 27.01
C LYS A 5 -11.06 -22.15 26.97
N PRO A 6 -10.19 -22.28 25.96
CA PRO A 6 -9.04 -21.40 25.83
C PRO A 6 -9.56 -19.97 25.63
N ILE A 7 -9.07 -19.06 26.46
CA ILE A 7 -9.27 -17.63 26.32
C ILE A 7 -8.60 -17.24 25.00
N LYS A 8 -9.39 -16.78 24.02
CA LYS A 8 -8.86 -16.17 22.80
C LYS A 8 -8.00 -14.97 23.22
N THR A 9 -6.71 -15.08 23.00
CA THR A 9 -5.76 -13.97 23.14
C THR A 9 -6.08 -12.91 22.09
N THR A 10 -6.00 -11.65 22.52
CA THR A 10 -6.29 -10.40 21.82
C THR A 10 -5.48 -10.11 20.54
N ASP A 11 -4.83 -11.11 19.92
CA ASP A 11 -3.93 -10.94 18.78
C ASP A 11 -4.57 -11.22 17.41
N ASP A 12 -5.70 -11.94 17.36
CA ASP A 12 -6.40 -12.25 16.09
C ASP A 12 -6.95 -11.00 15.36
N ASN A 13 -7.00 -9.84 16.04
CA ASN A 13 -7.56 -8.59 15.50
C ASN A 13 -6.55 -7.72 14.72
N LYS A 14 -5.29 -8.14 14.63
CA LYS A 14 -4.22 -7.36 13.98
C LYS A 14 -3.88 -7.82 12.56
N ILE A 15 -4.46 -8.91 12.06
CA ILE A 15 -4.16 -9.43 10.72
C ILE A 15 -5.25 -8.99 9.74
N SER A 16 -4.83 -8.51 8.57
CA SER A 16 -5.68 -8.10 7.47
C SER A 16 -5.15 -8.70 6.18
N ASN A 17 -6.06 -9.07 5.28
CA ASN A 17 -5.68 -9.56 3.96
C ASN A 17 -5.46 -8.37 3.02
N ALA A 18 -4.36 -8.40 2.29
CA ALA A 18 -4.09 -7.50 1.17
C ALA A 18 -4.26 -8.25 -0.16
N CYS A 19 -4.88 -7.61 -1.15
CA CYS A 19 -4.71 -8.05 -2.52
C CYS A 19 -3.27 -7.74 -2.96
N VAL A 20 -2.62 -8.68 -3.62
CA VAL A 20 -1.28 -8.51 -4.15
C VAL A 20 -1.29 -8.62 -5.67
N ILE A 21 -0.67 -7.64 -6.30
CA ILE A 21 -0.51 -7.57 -7.75
C ILE A 21 0.98 -7.53 -8.03
N HIS A 22 1.47 -8.44 -8.87
CA HIS A 22 2.80 -8.34 -9.43
C HIS A 22 2.69 -7.77 -10.85
N ILE A 23 3.42 -6.70 -11.09
CA ILE A 23 3.53 -6.12 -12.42
C ILE A 23 4.94 -6.32 -12.90
N THR A 24 5.06 -6.97 -14.05
CA THR A 24 6.29 -7.08 -14.82
C THR A 24 6.17 -6.24 -16.08
N PRO A 25 7.27 -6.00 -16.81
CA PRO A 25 7.19 -5.29 -18.09
C PRO A 25 6.16 -5.87 -19.07
N THR A 26 5.89 -7.19 -19.05
CA THR A 26 4.87 -7.81 -19.92
C THR A 26 3.60 -8.30 -19.26
N ARG A 27 3.52 -8.34 -17.93
CA ARG A 27 2.43 -9.06 -17.27
C ARG A 27 1.87 -8.30 -16.09
N PHE A 28 0.55 -8.39 -15.98
CA PHE A 28 -0.20 -8.02 -14.80
C PHE A 28 -0.70 -9.32 -14.14
N LEU A 29 -0.17 -9.65 -12.97
CA LEU A 29 -0.41 -10.91 -12.29
C LEU A 29 -1.11 -10.66 -10.96
N ILE A 30 -2.33 -11.19 -10.82
CA ILE A 30 -3.05 -11.20 -9.55
C ILE A 30 -2.54 -12.38 -8.74
N MET A 31 -1.98 -12.11 -7.57
CA MET A 31 -1.41 -13.11 -6.69
C MET A 31 -2.40 -13.55 -5.62
N SER A 32 -2.08 -14.66 -4.95
CA SER A 32 -2.76 -15.06 -3.72
C SER A 32 -2.70 -13.93 -2.69
N LYS A 33 -3.75 -13.83 -1.89
CA LYS A 33 -3.87 -12.83 -0.82
C LYS A 33 -2.71 -12.98 0.15
N GLU A 34 -2.09 -11.86 0.54
CA GLU A 34 -1.08 -11.85 1.59
C GLU A 34 -1.72 -11.41 2.90
N GLU A 35 -1.49 -12.18 3.96
CA GLU A 35 -1.75 -11.74 5.32
C GLU A 35 -0.73 -10.66 5.70
N LYS A 36 -1.25 -9.48 6.06
CA LYS A 36 -0.46 -8.34 6.53
C LYS A 36 -0.99 -7.90 7.88
N GLU A 37 -0.07 -7.60 8.78
CA GLU A 37 -0.41 -6.85 9.99
C GLU A 37 -1.02 -5.51 9.61
N ARG A 38 -2.07 -5.12 10.33
CA ARG A 38 -2.71 -3.82 10.21
C ARG A 38 -1.69 -2.75 10.56
N THR A 39 -1.53 -1.80 9.65
CA THR A 39 -0.72 -0.59 9.86
C THR A 39 -1.63 0.56 10.30
N SER A 40 -1.05 1.69 10.71
CA SER A 40 -1.81 2.85 11.18
C SER A 40 -2.81 3.39 10.14
N CYS A 41 -2.63 3.12 8.85
CA CYS A 41 -3.58 3.53 7.81
C CYS A 41 -4.96 2.84 7.90
N TYR A 42 -5.03 1.62 8.45
CA TYR A 42 -6.28 0.86 8.56
C TYR A 42 -7.22 1.50 9.58
N GLU A 43 -6.66 1.99 10.69
CA GLU A 43 -7.39 2.59 11.80
C GLU A 43 -7.86 4.01 11.45
N LEU A 44 -7.03 4.79 10.75
CA LEU A 44 -7.32 6.20 10.49
C LEU A 44 -8.42 6.44 9.44
N PHE A 45 -8.54 5.54 8.45
CA PHE A 45 -9.43 5.75 7.30
C PHE A 45 -10.54 4.70 7.15
N GLY A 46 -10.65 3.75 8.09
CA GLY A 46 -11.62 2.66 7.96
C GLY A 46 -11.41 1.80 6.71
N ILE A 47 -10.17 1.74 6.21
CA ILE A 47 -9.79 0.95 5.04
C ILE A 47 -9.97 -0.53 5.40
N ASN A 48 -10.97 -1.18 4.80
CA ASN A 48 -11.36 -2.56 5.10
C ASN A 48 -10.51 -3.58 4.33
N GLY A 49 -9.21 -3.62 4.61
CA GLY A 49 -8.39 -4.72 4.10
C GLY A 49 -8.42 -4.77 2.56
N ILE A 50 -8.58 -5.99 2.07
CA ILE A 50 -8.59 -6.38 0.67
C ILE A 50 -9.60 -5.67 -0.23
N ASN A 51 -10.65 -5.06 0.33
CA ASN A 51 -11.68 -4.41 -0.48
C ASN A 51 -11.32 -2.96 -0.86
N ASP A 52 -10.39 -2.36 -0.12
CA ASP A 52 -10.13 -0.92 -0.20
C ASP A 52 -8.67 -0.59 -0.54
N PHE A 53 -7.78 -1.59 -0.61
CA PHE A 53 -6.43 -1.39 -1.13
C PHE A 53 -5.83 -2.66 -1.76
N CYS A 54 -4.84 -2.45 -2.62
CA CYS A 54 -3.98 -3.49 -3.14
C CYS A 54 -2.50 -3.06 -3.06
N LEU A 55 -1.65 -4.07 -2.91
CA LEU A 55 -0.20 -3.93 -2.87
C LEU A 55 0.36 -4.35 -4.23
N VAL A 56 1.01 -3.41 -4.89
CA VAL A 56 1.58 -3.59 -6.22
C VAL A 56 3.09 -3.71 -6.11
N TYR A 57 3.65 -4.82 -6.54
CA TYR A 57 5.09 -5.02 -6.63
C TYR A 57 5.54 -4.92 -8.09
N LEU A 58 6.57 -4.13 -8.34
CA LEU A 58 7.28 -4.18 -9.61
C LEU A 58 8.30 -5.33 -9.55
N LYS A 59 8.16 -6.28 -10.49
CA LYS A 59 9.00 -7.46 -10.57
C LYS A 59 9.64 -7.56 -11.97
N PRO A 60 10.88 -8.05 -12.07
CA PRO A 60 11.43 -8.35 -13.38
C PRO A 60 10.60 -9.48 -14.03
N ASP A 61 10.58 -9.48 -15.36
CA ASP A 61 10.09 -10.65 -16.09
C ASP A 61 10.98 -11.87 -15.84
N SER A 62 10.48 -13.05 -16.21
CA SER A 62 11.29 -14.28 -16.16
C SER A 62 12.57 -14.08 -16.97
N PRO A 63 13.72 -14.64 -16.53
CA PRO A 63 15.03 -14.34 -17.11
C PRO A 63 15.19 -14.69 -18.59
N ASN A 64 14.23 -15.40 -19.18
CA ASN A 64 14.23 -15.77 -20.60
C ASN A 64 13.46 -14.75 -21.49
N ILE A 65 12.97 -13.66 -20.91
CA ILE A 65 12.23 -12.61 -21.60
C ILE A 65 13.10 -11.36 -21.59
N TYR A 66 13.59 -10.96 -22.77
CA TYR A 66 14.42 -9.78 -22.97
C TYR A 66 13.69 -8.80 -23.88
N PHE A 67 13.65 -7.53 -23.48
CA PHE A 67 13.11 -6.44 -24.30
C PHE A 67 14.26 -5.67 -24.92
N ASN A 68 14.23 -5.54 -26.24
CA ASN A 68 14.91 -4.45 -26.94
C ASN A 68 13.93 -3.28 -27.00
N ASP A 69 13.81 -2.55 -25.89
CA ASP A 69 13.05 -1.30 -25.86
C ASP A 69 14.04 -0.15 -25.68
N ASP A 70 14.59 0.30 -26.81
CA ASP A 70 15.50 1.46 -26.88
C ASP A 70 14.73 2.79 -26.80
N ASN A 71 13.39 2.73 -26.86
CA ASN A 71 12.50 3.87 -26.77
C ASN A 71 11.81 3.84 -25.40
N ASN A 72 11.53 4.99 -24.80
CA ASN A 72 10.99 5.09 -23.43
C ASN A 72 9.55 4.54 -23.27
N HIS A 73 9.06 3.67 -24.15
CA HIS A 73 7.68 3.17 -24.17
C HIS A 73 7.31 2.42 -22.90
N LEU A 74 8.18 1.54 -22.39
CA LEU A 74 7.94 0.86 -21.11
C LEU A 74 7.84 1.86 -19.95
N ILE A 75 8.70 2.87 -19.93
CA ILE A 75 8.67 3.91 -18.90
C ILE A 75 7.37 4.69 -18.97
N ASP A 76 6.94 5.08 -20.17
CA ASP A 76 5.70 5.84 -20.37
C ASP A 76 4.46 5.00 -20.03
N TYR A 77 4.45 3.72 -20.37
CA TYR A 77 3.42 2.78 -19.92
C TYR A 77 3.31 2.74 -18.39
N PHE A 78 4.43 2.62 -17.66
CA PHE A 78 4.40 2.64 -16.21
C PHE A 78 3.96 4.00 -15.66
N LYS A 79 4.40 5.12 -16.23
CA LYS A 79 3.94 6.45 -15.82
C LYS A 79 2.42 6.58 -15.97
N ASP A 80 1.89 6.18 -17.12
CA ASP A 80 0.46 6.27 -17.43
C ASP A 80 -0.36 5.40 -16.49
N MET A 81 0.10 4.17 -16.20
CA MET A 81 -0.56 3.27 -15.25
C MET A 81 -0.54 3.82 -13.82
N PHE A 82 0.61 4.34 -13.36
CA PHE A 82 0.71 4.92 -12.01
C PHE A 82 -0.08 6.21 -11.86
N HIS A 83 -0.20 7.00 -12.93
CA HIS A 83 -0.98 8.22 -12.97
C HIS A 83 -2.49 7.93 -13.03
N SER A 84 -2.89 7.01 -13.91
CA SER A 84 -4.30 6.70 -14.17
C SER A 84 -4.90 5.84 -13.07
N GLY A 85 -4.11 4.99 -12.42
CA GLY A 85 -4.60 4.00 -11.48
C GLY A 85 -4.79 2.63 -12.13
N ILE A 86 -5.31 1.69 -11.34
CA ILE A 86 -5.46 0.27 -11.70
C ILE A 86 -6.89 -0.16 -11.39
N ASP A 87 -7.52 -0.81 -12.36
CA ASP A 87 -8.80 -1.47 -12.17
C ASP A 87 -8.59 -2.88 -11.61
N PHE A 88 -9.22 -3.16 -10.47
CA PHE A 88 -9.15 -4.47 -9.83
C PHE A 88 -10.44 -4.80 -9.08
N GLY A 89 -10.98 -6.00 -9.33
CA GLY A 89 -12.13 -6.53 -8.58
C GLY A 89 -13.39 -5.66 -8.67
N GLY A 90 -13.59 -4.97 -9.81
CA GLY A 90 -14.70 -4.03 -9.99
C GLY A 90 -14.52 -2.67 -9.31
N ASN A 91 -13.33 -2.41 -8.76
CA ASN A 91 -12.97 -1.13 -8.16
C ASN A 91 -11.85 -0.48 -8.95
N HIS A 92 -11.83 0.86 -8.94
CA HIS A 92 -10.70 1.63 -9.44
C HIS A 92 -9.84 2.08 -8.25
N CYS A 93 -8.55 1.78 -8.33
CA CYS A 93 -7.59 2.06 -7.28
C CYS A 93 -6.53 3.04 -7.78
N HIS A 94 -6.20 4.03 -6.98
CA HIS A 94 -5.20 5.04 -7.30
C HIS A 94 -3.95 4.88 -6.45
N LEU A 95 -2.81 5.27 -7.03
CA LEU A 95 -1.54 5.30 -6.31
C LEU A 95 -1.66 6.19 -5.07
N PHE A 96 -1.36 5.62 -3.92
CA PHE A 96 -1.46 6.31 -2.64
C PHE A 96 -0.10 6.53 -1.99
N GLY A 97 0.81 5.56 -2.07
CA GLY A 97 2.13 5.67 -1.47
C GLY A 97 3.07 4.57 -1.95
N ALA A 98 4.32 4.66 -1.53
CA ALA A 98 5.35 3.66 -1.82
C ALA A 98 6.04 3.23 -0.53
N SER A 99 6.44 1.97 -0.44
CA SER A 99 7.32 1.50 0.62
C SER A 99 8.76 1.87 0.30
N ASN A 100 9.41 2.61 1.19
CA ASN A 100 10.82 2.98 1.09
C ASN A 100 11.75 2.04 1.86
N SER A 101 11.38 0.77 2.04
CA SER A 101 12.30 -0.20 2.65
C SER A 101 13.42 -0.51 1.66
N GLN A 102 14.63 0.01 1.91
CA GLN A 102 15.87 -0.29 1.16
C GLN A 102 16.21 -1.80 1.07
N LEU A 103 15.45 -2.67 1.75
CA LEU A 103 15.66 -4.11 1.87
C LEU A 103 14.55 -4.99 1.26
N LYS A 104 13.46 -4.42 0.74
CA LYS A 104 12.37 -5.19 0.11
C LYS A 104 11.93 -4.57 -1.20
N ASP A 105 11.46 -5.44 -2.08
CA ASP A 105 10.88 -5.15 -3.39
C ASP A 105 10.11 -3.82 -3.43
N HIS A 106 10.40 -3.00 -4.45
CA HIS A 106 9.68 -1.75 -4.71
C HIS A 106 8.18 -2.02 -4.77
N SER A 107 7.50 -1.63 -3.68
CA SER A 107 6.09 -1.91 -3.48
C SER A 107 5.33 -0.61 -3.33
N PHE A 108 4.16 -0.59 -3.94
CA PHE A 108 3.30 0.57 -4.07
C PHE A 108 1.93 0.23 -3.52
N TRP A 109 1.38 1.16 -2.77
CA TRP A 109 0.07 1.07 -2.16
C TRP A 109 -0.90 1.77 -3.08
N PHE A 110 -1.87 1.03 -3.59
CA PHE A 110 -2.99 1.57 -4.34
C PHE A 110 -4.23 1.45 -3.47
N ILE A 111 -4.97 2.54 -3.27
CA ILE A 111 -6.21 2.53 -2.49
C ILE A 111 -7.39 2.81 -3.39
N LYS A 112 -8.53 2.21 -3.07
CA LYS A 112 -9.79 2.51 -3.70
C LYS A 112 -10.15 3.98 -3.45
N GLY A 113 -10.46 4.68 -4.52
CA GLY A 113 -10.99 6.04 -4.49
C GLY A 113 -11.98 6.23 -5.62
N LEU A 114 -12.98 7.07 -5.40
CA LEU A 114 -13.91 7.42 -6.46
C LEU A 114 -13.29 8.46 -7.40
N THR A 115 -12.36 9.27 -6.90
CA THR A 115 -11.68 10.31 -7.67
C THR A 115 -10.25 10.53 -7.18
N LEU A 116 -9.37 11.04 -8.06
CA LEU A 116 -8.02 11.50 -7.68
C LEU A 116 -8.04 12.59 -6.61
N HIS A 117 -9.10 13.42 -6.54
CA HIS A 117 -9.22 14.47 -5.54
C HIS A 117 -9.36 13.90 -4.13
N GLU A 118 -10.19 12.87 -3.95
CA GLU A 118 -10.36 12.17 -2.66
C GLU A 118 -9.03 11.56 -2.18
N ILE A 119 -8.27 10.97 -3.12
CA ILE A 119 -6.95 10.39 -2.85
C ILE A 119 -5.98 11.47 -2.40
N HIS A 120 -5.93 12.60 -3.10
CA HIS A 120 -5.07 13.72 -2.76
C HIS A 120 -5.39 14.27 -1.37
N GLN A 121 -6.68 14.46 -1.03
CA GLN A 121 -7.08 14.88 0.32
C GLN A 121 -6.59 13.91 1.40
N ARG A 122 -6.74 12.60 1.18
CA ARG A 122 -6.23 11.58 2.12
C ARG A 122 -4.71 11.61 2.26
N GLN A 123 -3.98 11.82 1.16
CA GLN A 123 -2.53 11.96 1.20
C GLN A 123 -2.08 13.23 1.93
N GLN A 124 -2.78 14.35 1.75
CA GLN A 124 -2.52 15.60 2.48
C GLN A 124 -2.71 15.42 3.99
N LEU A 125 -3.81 14.76 4.40
CA LEU A 125 -4.08 14.43 5.80
C LEU A 125 -2.96 13.60 6.44
N LEU A 126 -2.41 12.64 5.70
CA LEU A 126 -1.34 11.76 6.21
C LEU A 126 0.05 12.40 6.20
N SER A 127 0.36 13.19 5.19
CA SER A 127 1.69 13.77 5.02
C SER A 127 1.88 15.05 5.84
N GLN A 128 0.79 15.74 6.21
CA GLN A 128 0.83 17.14 6.65
C GLN A 128 1.63 17.97 5.64
N SER A 129 1.23 17.85 4.37
CA SER A 129 1.96 18.32 3.18
C SER A 129 2.32 19.80 3.20
N ASP A 130 1.57 20.62 3.93
CA ASP A 130 1.73 22.08 3.97
C ASP A 130 3.11 22.52 4.44
N GLN A 131 3.90 21.61 5.04
CA GLN A 131 5.25 21.86 5.53
C GLN A 131 6.35 21.09 4.75
N ILE A 132 6.01 20.36 3.69
CA ILE A 132 6.95 19.52 2.95
C ILE A 132 7.20 20.10 1.55
N LEU A 133 8.43 20.59 1.33
CA LEU A 133 8.85 21.16 0.06
C LEU A 133 9.50 20.15 -0.90
N ASN A 134 9.79 18.94 -0.42
CA ASN A 134 10.49 17.90 -1.19
C ASN A 134 9.57 16.70 -1.47
N LEU A 135 9.40 16.37 -2.75
CA LEU A 135 8.54 15.28 -3.21
C LEU A 135 8.99 13.90 -2.68
N GLY A 136 10.30 13.66 -2.61
CA GLY A 136 10.85 12.43 -2.04
C GLY A 136 10.53 12.29 -0.55
N THR A 137 10.64 13.39 0.21
CA THR A 137 10.24 13.44 1.63
C THR A 137 8.74 13.25 1.81
N TYR A 138 7.92 13.81 0.91
CA TYR A 138 6.48 13.63 0.91
C TYR A 138 6.11 12.15 0.73
N PHE A 139 6.65 11.48 -0.30
CA PHE A 139 6.42 10.06 -0.53
C PHE A 139 6.97 9.18 0.60
N ALA A 140 8.13 9.52 1.17
CA ALA A 140 8.68 8.79 2.31
C ALA A 140 7.76 8.85 3.54
N ARG A 141 7.18 10.02 3.84
CA ARG A 141 6.21 10.15 4.94
C ARG A 141 4.94 9.36 4.69
N LEU A 142 4.42 9.36 3.46
CA LEU A 142 3.28 8.51 3.11
C LEU A 142 3.60 7.03 3.35
N GLY A 143 4.80 6.58 2.96
CA GLY A 143 5.27 5.21 3.19
C GLY A 143 5.37 4.80 4.68
N LEU A 144 5.58 5.74 5.60
CA LEU A 144 5.62 5.45 7.04
C LEU A 144 4.28 4.94 7.58
N TRP A 145 3.16 5.41 7.03
CA TRP A 145 1.82 4.96 7.44
C TRP A 145 1.51 3.51 7.08
N PHE A 146 2.30 2.95 6.16
CA PHE A 146 2.25 1.56 5.73
C PHE A 146 3.40 0.72 6.27
N SER A 147 4.27 1.34 7.07
CA SER A 147 5.31 0.63 7.80
C SER A 147 4.72 0.06 9.09
N LYS A 148 5.31 -1.05 9.56
CA LYS A 148 4.99 -1.59 10.87
C LYS A 148 5.42 -0.58 11.93
N THR A 149 4.47 -0.03 12.66
CA THR A 149 4.74 0.82 13.82
C THR A 149 4.00 0.22 15.01
N ASP A 150 4.74 -0.13 16.05
CA ASP A 150 4.12 -0.39 17.34
C ASP A 150 3.52 0.94 17.81
N SER A 151 2.19 0.96 17.96
CA SER A 151 1.49 2.13 18.49
C SER A 151 1.93 2.33 19.94
N ILE A 152 2.92 3.18 20.18
CA ILE A 152 3.21 3.66 21.53
C ILE A 152 2.10 4.64 21.86
N ASN A 153 1.12 4.16 22.61
CA ASN A 153 0.02 4.97 23.11
C ASN A 153 0.57 5.88 24.21
N ILE A 154 1.15 7.01 23.83
CA ILE A 154 1.62 8.03 24.79
C ILE A 154 0.37 8.68 25.37
N LYS A 155 -0.10 8.17 26.51
CA LYS A 155 -1.04 8.91 27.36
C LYS A 155 -0.33 10.18 27.80
N LEU A 156 -0.63 11.30 27.15
CA LEU A 156 -0.33 12.62 27.66
C LEU A 156 -1.11 12.79 28.97
N HIS A 157 -0.45 12.51 30.08
CA HIS A 157 -0.87 13.01 31.37
C HIS A 157 -0.63 14.52 31.34
N TYR A 158 -1.69 15.28 31.10
CA TYR A 158 -1.70 16.70 31.42
C TYR A 158 -1.60 16.80 32.96
N CYS A 159 -0.48 17.33 33.46
CA CYS A 159 -0.35 17.84 34.81
C CYS A 159 -0.93 19.25 34.88
#